data_AF-A0AAJ1T8H4-F1
#
_entry.id   AF-A0AAJ1T8H4-F1
#
_cell.length_a   1.000
_cell.length_b   1.000
_cell.length_c   1.000
_cell.angle_alpha   90.00
_cell.angle_beta   90.00
_cell.angle_gamma   90.00
#
_symmetry.space_group_name_H-M   'P 1'
#
loop_
_entity.id
_entity.type
_entity.pdbx_description
1 polymer ?
#
loop_
_entity_poly.entity_id
_entity_poly.type
_entity_poly.pdbx_seq_one_letter_code
_entity_poly.pdbx_strand_id
1 'polypeptide(L)'
;MTPDDGNRWLGIQFQLVNKGDKAYQDSPTNGMQVADADGQMFQTAFGEITAGPALSSDVRLAPGAKALGWVTFDVPKDVKVSQVQVALNSGMADHTGQWKLQ
;
A
#
# COMPACT_ATOMS: atom_id res chain seq x y z
N MET A 1 12.28 10.54 7.45
CA MET A 1 12.13 9.38 8.38
C MET A 1 13.16 8.33 7.98
N THR A 2 13.39 7.32 8.81
CA THR A 2 14.24 6.14 8.49
C THR A 2 13.47 4.87 8.86
N PRO A 3 13.87 3.69 8.36
CA PRO A 3 13.36 2.41 8.88
C PRO A 3 13.58 2.30 10.38
N ASP A 4 12.73 1.54 11.07
CA ASP A 4 12.99 1.17 12.46
C ASP A 4 14.27 0.31 12.56
N ASP A 5 14.86 0.25 13.75
CA ASP A 5 16.07 -0.53 13.99
C ASP A 5 15.87 -2.01 13.63
N GLY A 6 16.74 -2.53 12.76
CA GLY A 6 16.63 -3.90 12.25
C GLY A 6 15.69 -4.07 11.05
N ASN A 7 14.95 -3.02 10.67
CA ASN A 7 14.08 -3.03 9.50
C ASN A 7 14.74 -2.44 8.25
N ARG A 8 14.04 -2.60 7.14
CA ARG A 8 14.28 -1.95 5.85
C ARG A 8 12.94 -1.46 5.30
N TRP A 9 13.01 -0.42 4.50
CA TRP A 9 11.87 -0.01 3.70
C TRP A 9 11.71 -0.90 2.47
N LEU A 10 10.51 -1.42 2.28
CA LEU A 10 10.04 -2.08 1.07
C LEU A 10 9.09 -1.14 0.33
N GLY A 11 9.43 -0.78 -0.91
CA GLY A 11 8.55 -0.01 -1.78
C GLY A 11 7.74 -0.90 -2.72
N ILE A 12 6.43 -0.67 -2.81
CA ILE A 12 5.56 -1.30 -3.83
C ILE A 12 4.84 -0.17 -4.59
N GLN A 13 4.89 -0.21 -5.93
CA GLN A 13 4.16 0.74 -6.76
C GLN A 13 2.72 0.26 -6.97
N PHE A 14 1.76 1.15 -6.74
CA PHE A 14 0.34 0.91 -6.96
C PHE A 14 -0.22 1.83 -8.03
N GLN A 15 -1.12 1.27 -8.86
CA GLN A 15 -2.00 2.04 -9.71
C GLN A 15 -3.46 1.78 -9.29
N LEU A 16 -4.11 2.81 -8.77
CA LEU A 16 -5.53 2.79 -8.43
C LEU A 16 -6.31 3.34 -9.62
N VAL A 17 -7.36 2.64 -10.05
CA VAL A 17 -8.26 3.08 -11.12
C VAL A 17 -9.68 3.06 -10.59
N ASN A 18 -10.37 4.19 -10.66
CA ASN A 18 -11.78 4.25 -10.30
C ASN A 18 -12.61 3.66 -11.45
N LYS A 19 -13.05 2.41 -11.28
CA LYS A 19 -13.92 1.71 -12.23
C LYS A 19 -15.42 1.90 -11.96
N GLY A 20 -15.78 2.62 -10.90
CA GLY A 20 -17.17 2.95 -10.56
C GLY A 20 -17.69 4.15 -11.35
N ASP A 21 -18.95 4.47 -11.12
CA ASP A 21 -19.68 5.61 -11.69
C ASP A 21 -19.69 6.85 -10.76
N LYS A 22 -19.23 6.70 -9.52
CA LYS A 22 -19.12 7.79 -8.53
C LYS A 22 -17.67 8.18 -8.29
N ALA A 23 -17.47 9.41 -7.82
CA ALA A 23 -16.16 9.86 -7.37
C ALA A 23 -15.66 9.00 -6.18
N TYR A 24 -14.41 8.59 -6.25
CA TYR A 24 -13.68 7.93 -5.17
C TYR A 24 -12.93 8.99 -4.36
N GLN A 25 -13.05 8.92 -3.04
CA GLN A 25 -12.27 9.70 -2.09
C GLN A 25 -11.95 8.83 -0.89
N ASP A 26 -10.66 8.60 -0.63
CA ASP A 26 -10.21 7.75 0.46
C ASP A 26 -8.74 8.03 0.83
N SER A 27 -8.32 7.49 1.96
CA SER A 27 -6.92 7.35 2.38
C SER A 27 -6.48 5.89 2.25
N PRO A 28 -6.21 5.40 1.02
CA PRO A 28 -6.08 3.97 0.78
C PRO A 28 -4.88 3.35 1.50
N THR A 29 -3.80 4.11 1.74
CA THR A 29 -2.60 3.62 2.43
C THR A 29 -2.90 3.12 3.85
N ASN A 30 -3.94 3.63 4.50
CA ASN A 30 -4.35 3.20 5.85
C ASN A 30 -4.83 1.73 5.90
N GLY A 31 -5.32 1.21 4.77
CA GLY A 31 -5.80 -0.17 4.66
C GLY A 31 -4.83 -1.11 3.95
N MET A 32 -3.57 -0.71 3.77
CA MET A 32 -2.56 -1.53 3.10
C MET A 32 -1.62 -2.20 4.08
N GLN A 33 -1.33 -3.47 3.83
CA GLN A 33 -0.37 -4.24 4.62
C GLN A 33 0.30 -5.30 3.74
N VAL A 34 1.50 -5.70 4.11
CA VAL A 34 2.22 -6.80 3.46
C VAL A 34 2.39 -7.98 4.41
N ALA A 35 2.48 -9.18 3.86
CA ALA A 35 2.65 -10.40 4.63
C ALA A 35 3.85 -11.22 4.14
N ASP A 36 4.51 -11.94 5.05
CA ASP A 36 5.44 -13.01 4.68
C ASP A 36 4.70 -14.32 4.35
N ALA A 37 5.43 -15.43 4.22
CA ALA A 37 4.82 -16.74 3.93
C ALA A 37 4.16 -17.40 5.15
N ASP A 38 4.51 -16.96 6.35
CA ASP A 38 4.00 -17.47 7.62
C ASP A 38 2.76 -16.70 8.09
N GLY A 39 2.39 -15.62 7.38
CA GLY A 39 1.23 -14.78 7.66
C GLY A 39 1.51 -13.65 8.63
N GLN A 40 2.78 -13.32 8.92
CA GLN A 40 3.13 -12.15 9.71
C GLN A 40 2.83 -10.89 8.90
N MET A 41 2.15 -9.92 9.51
CA MET A 41 1.67 -8.71 8.83
C MET A 41 2.54 -7.50 9.19
N PHE A 42 2.87 -6.69 8.19
CA PHE A 42 3.66 -5.47 8.33
C PHE A 42 2.93 -4.28 7.71
N GLN A 43 3.05 -3.13 8.36
CA GLN A 43 2.27 -1.93 8.06
C GLN A 43 3.00 -0.99 7.09
N THR A 44 2.26 -0.06 6.50
CA THR A 44 2.86 1.04 5.75
C THR A 44 3.66 1.96 6.66
N ALA A 45 4.67 2.62 6.10
CA ALA A 45 5.44 3.67 6.75
C ALA A 45 5.43 4.94 5.90
N PHE A 46 5.50 6.09 6.56
CA PHE A 46 5.69 7.39 5.90
C PHE A 46 7.16 7.59 5.52
N GLY A 47 7.60 6.87 4.49
CA GLY A 47 8.98 6.90 3.99
C GLY A 47 9.06 7.36 2.54
N GLU A 48 9.96 8.29 2.26
CA GLU A 48 10.33 8.67 0.89
C GLU A 48 11.38 7.71 0.35
N ILE A 49 11.15 7.18 -0.85
CA ILE A 49 12.09 6.30 -1.53
C ILE A 49 12.51 6.93 -2.85
N THR A 50 13.70 6.58 -3.34
CA THR A 50 14.23 7.10 -4.61
C THR A 50 13.58 6.46 -5.84
N ALA A 51 12.77 5.42 -5.67
CA ALA A 51 12.10 4.70 -6.76
C ALA A 51 11.00 5.52 -7.45
N GLY A 52 10.50 6.58 -6.80
CA GLY A 52 9.54 7.51 -7.39
C GLY A 52 8.62 8.17 -6.36
N PRO A 53 7.65 8.97 -6.84
CA PRO A 53 6.75 9.71 -5.95
C PRO A 53 5.85 8.78 -5.15
N ALA A 54 5.63 9.13 -3.88
CA ALA A 54 4.70 8.41 -3.03
C ALA A 54 3.27 8.52 -3.57
N LEU A 55 2.46 7.49 -3.33
CA LEU A 55 1.01 7.57 -3.50
C LEU A 55 0.48 8.58 -2.49
N SER A 56 -0.38 9.51 -2.94
CA SER A 56 -1.04 10.47 -2.03
C SER A 56 -1.77 9.74 -0.90
N SER A 57 -1.67 10.26 0.32
CA SER A 57 -2.47 9.80 1.47
C SER A 57 -3.94 10.22 1.39
N ASP A 58 -4.28 11.11 0.46
CA ASP A 58 -5.62 11.58 0.17
C ASP A 58 -5.86 11.45 -1.34
N VAL A 59 -6.46 10.33 -1.75
CA VAL A 59 -6.68 10.00 -3.15
C VAL A 59 -8.09 10.38 -3.53
N ARG A 60 -8.21 11.31 -4.49
CA ARG A 60 -9.49 11.69 -5.11
C ARG A 60 -9.48 11.34 -6.59
N LEU A 61 -10.42 10.52 -7.03
CA LEU A 61 -10.52 10.06 -8.42
C LEU A 61 -11.95 10.22 -8.94
N ALA A 62 -12.12 11.00 -10.01
CA ALA A 62 -13.33 10.95 -10.82
C ALA A 62 -13.51 9.54 -11.45
N PRO A 63 -14.73 9.18 -11.90
CA PRO A 63 -14.94 7.96 -12.67
C PRO A 63 -13.95 7.83 -13.84
N GLY A 64 -13.32 6.67 -13.98
CA GLY A 64 -12.30 6.37 -15.01
C GLY A 64 -10.90 6.95 -14.74
N ALA A 65 -10.74 7.84 -13.75
CA ALA A 65 -9.43 8.40 -13.43
C ALA A 65 -8.52 7.38 -12.71
N LYS A 66 -7.21 7.66 -12.72
CA LYS A 66 -6.19 6.83 -12.07
C LYS A 66 -5.23 7.64 -11.21
N ALA A 67 -4.75 7.02 -10.13
CA ALA A 67 -3.62 7.47 -9.33
C ALA A 67 -2.49 6.44 -9.42
N LEU A 68 -1.24 6.91 -9.51
CA LEU A 68 -0.04 6.08 -9.54
C LEU A 68 0.93 6.61 -8.49
N GLY A 69 1.49 5.72 -7.69
CA GLY A 69 2.50 6.10 -6.71
C GLY A 69 3.07 4.92 -5.95
N TRP A 70 4.14 5.19 -5.21
CA TRP A 70 4.79 4.20 -4.35
C TRP A 70 4.22 4.23 -2.94
N VAL A 71 4.06 3.06 -2.35
CA VAL A 71 3.75 2.89 -0.92
C VAL A 71 4.92 2.18 -0.27
N THR A 72 5.39 2.75 0.83
CA THR A 72 6.51 2.23 1.60
C THR A 72 5.98 1.42 2.77
N PHE A 73 6.57 0.26 3.03
CA PHE A 73 6.32 -0.61 4.17
C PHE A 73 7.60 -0.73 4.97
N ASP A 74 7.49 -0.80 6.30
CA ASP A 74 8.65 -1.06 7.17
C ASP A 74 8.64 -2.52 7.60
N VAL A 75 9.69 -3.25 7.21
CA VAL A 75 9.76 -4.71 7.35
C VAL A 75 11.12 -5.14 7.89
N PRO A 76 11.23 -6.21 8.70
CA PRO A 76 12.53 -6.75 9.11
C PRO A 76 13.42 -7.06 7.90
N LYS A 77 14.73 -6.80 8.03
CA LYS A 77 15.69 -6.96 6.92
C LYS A 77 15.67 -8.35 6.29
N ASP A 78 15.52 -9.38 7.13
CA ASP A 78 15.60 -10.78 6.72
C ASP A 78 14.24 -11.38 6.31
N VAL A 79 13.15 -10.61 6.41
CA VAL A 79 11.83 -11.07 6.00
C VAL A 79 11.69 -11.02 4.48
N LYS A 80 11.24 -12.14 3.92
CA LYS A 80 10.74 -12.23 2.55
C LYS A 80 9.23 -12.02 2.54
N VAL A 81 8.82 -10.81 2.17
CA VAL A 81 7.41 -10.52 1.89
C VAL A 81 6.93 -11.35 0.70
N SER A 82 5.78 -11.99 0.84
CA SER A 82 5.18 -12.88 -0.16
C SER A 82 3.85 -12.36 -0.72
N GLN A 83 3.20 -11.43 -0.02
CA GLN A 83 1.85 -10.99 -0.34
C GLN A 83 1.63 -9.53 0.05
N VAL A 84 0.75 -8.86 -0.68
CA VAL A 84 0.17 -7.58 -0.29
C VAL A 84 -1.35 -7.69 -0.18
N GLN A 85 -1.92 -7.00 0.81
CA GLN A 85 -3.35 -6.91 1.06
C GLN A 85 -3.78 -5.44 1.08
N VAL A 86 -4.94 -5.16 0.52
CA VAL A 86 -5.51 -3.81 0.46
C VAL A 86 -6.99 -3.89 0.80
N ALA A 87 -7.38 -3.26 1.90
CA ALA A 87 -8.77 -2.98 2.25
C ALA A 87 -9.07 -1.50 1.96
N LEU A 88 -10.10 -1.25 1.15
CA LEU A 88 -10.53 0.11 0.82
C LEU A 88 -11.31 0.75 2.00
N ASN A 89 -11.79 1.98 1.83
CA ASN A 89 -12.50 2.73 2.86
C ASN A 89 -11.64 2.89 4.12
N SER A 90 -10.40 3.34 3.92
CA SER A 90 -9.38 3.47 4.96
C SER A 90 -9.18 2.19 5.79
N GLY A 91 -9.33 1.01 5.17
CA GLY A 91 -9.20 -0.28 5.83
C GLY A 91 -10.50 -0.86 6.42
N MET A 92 -11.64 -0.18 6.27
CA MET A 92 -12.93 -0.59 6.87
C MET A 92 -13.89 -1.27 5.87
N ALA A 93 -13.47 -1.54 4.63
CA ALA A 93 -14.29 -2.26 3.68
C ALA A 93 -14.43 -3.74 4.08
N ASP A 94 -15.60 -4.34 3.80
CA ASP A 94 -15.86 -5.76 4.06
C ASP A 94 -15.03 -6.70 3.17
N HIS A 95 -14.50 -6.18 2.07
CA HIS A 95 -13.71 -6.93 1.10
C HIS A 95 -12.26 -6.43 1.06
N THR A 96 -11.34 -7.39 1.03
CA THR A 96 -9.89 -7.14 0.95
C THR A 96 -9.34 -7.74 -0.34
N GLY A 97 -8.67 -6.91 -1.14
CA GLY A 97 -7.89 -7.37 -2.27
C GLY A 97 -6.57 -7.99 -1.81
N GLN A 98 -6.13 -9.06 -2.47
CA GLN A 98 -4.91 -9.80 -2.11
C GLN A 98 -4.13 -10.20 -3.35
N TRP A 99 -2.82 -9.94 -3.36
CA TRP A 99 -1.93 -10.28 -4.47
C TRP A 99 -0.64 -10.91 -3.95
N LYS A 100 -0.24 -12.02 -4.57
CA LYS A 100 1.08 -12.62 -4.34
C LYS A 100 2.14 -11.79 -5.04
N LEU A 101 3.24 -11.53 -4.36
CA LEU A 101 4.43 -10.91 -4.92
C LEU A 101 5.35 -12.01 -5.45
N GLN A 102 5.96 -11.78 -6.61
CA GLN A 102 6.89 -12.73 -7.24
C GLN A 102 8.33 -12.47 -6.78
#